data_AF-A0A380U4R5-F1
#
_entry.id   AF-A0A380U4R5-F1
#
_cell.length_a   1.000
_cell.length_b   1.000
_cell.length_c   1.000
_cell.angle_alpha   90.00
_cell.angle_beta   90.00
_cell.angle_gamma   90.00
#
_symmetry.space_group_name_H-M   'P 1'
#
loop_
_entity.id
_entity.type
_entity.pdbx_description
1 polymer ?
#
loop_
_entity_poly.entity_id
_entity_poly.type
_entity_poly.pdbx_seq_one_letter_code
_entity_poly.pdbx_strand_id
1 'polypeptide(L)'
;MKKTAISLAIAGLAAATVAQAAPQENTFYAGARVGWSAMHHGVKRLNETDLGGSNRNSVTYGVFGGYQILNQNNFGLAAELGYDFFGKNTFRSEGKKDGYHSAHGASLALKPSYEVLPGLDVYGKTGVAIVRNMYKFGGESDAPKYNKTKASLILGAGVEYAILPELAARLEYQWLSKAGNLDKALNKADSLDHNYNYNPDIHSVTAGLSYRFGQGAAPVAAEVVNKTFTLNTDVTFAFGKSTLKPEVSTALDGIYGEIAQVANPAVAVNGYADRIGKDAANLKLSQRRAETVANYLVSKGVNSNAITATGYGEANPVTGATCDAVKGRKALIACLAPDRRVEVQVQGNKQVTM
;
A
#
# COMPACT_ATOMS: atom_id res chain seq x y z
N MET A 1 27.11 11.38 38.38
CA MET A 1 26.05 11.98 37.54
C MET A 1 25.67 10.96 36.47
N LYS A 2 24.40 10.54 36.47
CA LYS A 2 23.88 9.39 35.69
C LYS A 2 23.91 9.69 34.19
N LYS A 3 24.52 8.79 33.41
CA LYS A 3 24.43 8.75 31.94
C LYS A 3 23.13 8.01 31.59
N THR A 4 22.15 8.71 31.04
CA THR A 4 20.93 8.10 30.50
C THR A 4 21.15 7.75 29.04
N ALA A 5 21.25 6.45 28.77
CA ALA A 5 21.16 5.87 27.44
C ALA A 5 19.69 5.92 26.98
N ILE A 6 19.46 6.44 25.78
CA ILE A 6 18.16 6.37 25.10
C ILE A 6 18.21 5.12 24.22
N SER A 7 17.47 4.10 24.62
CA SER A 7 17.31 2.85 23.88
C SER A 7 16.47 3.10 22.61
N LEU A 8 17.09 3.02 21.44
CA LEU A 8 16.36 2.88 20.17
C LEU A 8 15.86 1.44 20.07
N ALA A 9 14.56 1.24 20.21
CA ALA A 9 13.92 -0.02 19.86
C ALA A 9 13.83 -0.12 18.33
N ILE A 10 14.71 -0.91 17.73
CA ILE A 10 14.60 -1.34 16.34
C ILE A 10 13.64 -2.52 16.33
N ALA A 11 12.36 -2.26 16.03
CA ALA A 11 11.41 -3.32 15.74
C ALA A 11 11.72 -3.87 14.34
N GLY A 12 12.07 -5.14 14.26
CA GLY A 12 12.34 -5.84 13.00
C GLY A 12 11.08 -5.92 12.14
N LEU A 13 11.12 -5.31 10.96
CA LEU A 13 10.15 -5.59 9.90
C LEU A 13 10.58 -6.87 9.17
N ALA A 14 9.77 -7.91 9.31
CA ALA A 14 9.81 -9.06 8.44
C ALA A 14 9.41 -8.61 7.03
N ALA A 15 10.35 -8.65 6.09
CA ALA A 15 10.11 -8.36 4.69
C ALA A 15 9.35 -9.53 4.04
N ALA A 16 8.02 -9.45 4.03
CA ALA A 16 7.24 -10.13 3.02
C ALA A 16 7.45 -9.36 1.70
N THR A 17 7.80 -10.06 0.63
CA THR A 17 7.90 -9.49 -0.71
C THR A 17 6.50 -9.13 -1.21
N VAL A 18 5.98 -7.98 -0.76
CA VAL A 18 4.82 -7.33 -1.36
C VAL A 18 5.30 -6.63 -2.61
N ALA A 19 4.68 -6.95 -3.74
CA ALA A 19 4.85 -6.23 -4.99
C ALA A 19 4.78 -4.72 -4.70
N GLN A 20 5.82 -3.97 -5.09
CA GLN A 20 5.88 -2.53 -4.89
C GLN A 20 4.74 -1.88 -5.68
N ALA A 21 3.66 -1.55 -4.98
CA ALA A 21 2.51 -0.88 -5.55
C ALA A 21 2.86 0.59 -5.76
N ALA A 22 2.54 1.11 -6.96
CA ALA A 22 2.56 2.54 -7.23
C ALA A 22 1.67 3.29 -6.22
N PRO A 23 1.98 4.56 -5.88
CA PRO A 23 1.22 5.31 -4.89
C PRO A 23 -0.27 5.40 -5.25
N GLN A 24 -1.17 4.98 -4.37
CA GLN A 24 -2.61 5.09 -4.59
C GLN A 24 -3.08 6.55 -4.54
N GLU A 25 -4.04 6.90 -5.41
CA GLU A 25 -4.72 8.20 -5.40
C GLU A 25 -5.48 8.42 -4.08
N ASN A 26 -5.69 9.70 -3.72
CA ASN A 26 -6.46 10.11 -2.55
C ASN A 26 -5.89 9.60 -1.21
N THR A 27 -4.59 9.31 -1.15
CA THR A 27 -3.91 8.84 0.07
C THR A 27 -3.16 9.96 0.79
N PHE A 28 -3.17 9.90 2.12
CA PHE A 28 -2.33 10.76 2.94
C PHE A 28 -0.95 10.12 3.12
N TYR A 29 0.07 10.95 3.28
CA TYR A 29 1.39 10.51 3.71
C TYR A 29 1.97 11.49 4.73
N ALA A 30 2.85 10.99 5.59
CA ALA A 30 3.60 11.80 6.54
C ALA A 30 5.05 11.35 6.59
N GLY A 31 5.96 12.26 6.88
CA GLY A 31 7.37 11.96 6.88
C GLY A 31 8.21 12.94 7.67
N ALA A 32 9.48 12.58 7.81
CA ALA A 32 10.51 13.40 8.44
C ALA A 32 11.73 13.48 7.54
N ARG A 33 12.43 14.61 7.60
CA ARG A 33 13.64 14.87 6.82
C ARG A 33 14.72 15.51 7.68
N VAL A 34 15.97 15.18 7.37
CA VAL A 34 17.17 15.73 8.01
C VAL A 34 18.23 15.98 6.95
N GLY A 35 19.11 16.96 7.16
CA GLY A 35 20.25 17.14 6.27
C GLY A 35 21.06 18.38 6.56
N TRP A 36 21.66 18.92 5.51
CA TRP A 36 22.53 20.09 5.58
C TRP A 36 21.96 21.24 4.79
N SER A 37 22.14 22.44 5.33
CA SER A 37 21.72 23.71 4.75
C SER A 37 22.91 24.66 4.67
N ALA A 38 22.95 25.45 3.61
CA ALA A 38 23.95 26.50 3.38
C ALA A 38 23.23 27.82 3.05
N MET A 39 23.62 28.89 3.73
CA MET A 39 23.07 30.23 3.51
C MET A 39 23.99 31.07 2.62
N HIS A 40 23.46 31.58 1.50
CA HIS A 40 24.19 32.36 0.49
C HIS A 40 23.62 33.78 0.32
N HIS A 41 24.45 34.71 -0.20
CA HIS A 41 24.07 36.06 -0.64
C HIS A 41 23.28 36.96 0.35
N GLY A 42 23.79 37.16 1.57
CA GLY A 42 23.23 38.14 2.51
C GLY A 42 24.21 39.14 3.14
N VAL A 43 25.53 38.94 2.96
CA VAL A 43 26.55 39.65 3.75
C VAL A 43 27.47 40.44 2.82
N LYS A 44 27.01 41.56 2.25
CA LYS A 44 27.83 42.43 1.38
C LYS A 44 28.55 43.59 2.11
N ARG A 45 28.41 43.73 3.43
CA ARG A 45 29.08 44.78 4.24
C ARG A 45 29.77 44.29 5.53
N LEU A 46 30.17 43.02 5.62
CA LEU A 46 31.08 42.56 6.69
C LEU A 46 32.51 42.36 6.17
N ASN A 47 32.88 43.05 5.10
CA ASN A 47 34.23 43.03 4.53
C ASN A 47 35.07 44.26 4.92
N GLU A 48 34.52 45.21 5.70
CA GLU A 48 35.19 46.48 6.01
C GLU A 48 35.42 46.77 7.50
N THR A 49 34.99 45.89 8.41
CA THR A 49 35.28 46.00 9.85
C THR A 49 35.39 44.61 10.47
N ASP A 50 36.61 44.26 10.92
CA ASP A 50 37.10 43.25 11.88
C ASP A 50 36.18 42.13 12.45
N LEU A 51 35.19 41.64 11.69
CA LEU A 51 34.34 40.52 12.06
C LEU A 51 34.83 39.23 11.40
N GLY A 52 35.74 38.57 12.11
CA GLY A 52 36.38 37.32 11.67
C GLY A 52 35.41 36.16 11.45
N GLY A 53 35.01 35.93 10.20
CA GLY A 53 34.44 34.67 9.70
C GLY A 53 32.97 34.39 10.08
N SER A 54 32.22 33.77 9.16
CA SER A 54 30.83 33.33 9.37
C SER A 54 30.70 31.85 9.00
N ASN A 55 30.09 31.05 9.89
CA ASN A 55 29.77 29.66 9.58
C ASN A 55 28.39 29.57 8.94
N ARG A 56 28.40 29.39 7.61
CA ARG A 56 27.21 29.42 6.74
C ARG A 56 26.52 28.06 6.62
N ASN A 57 27.15 26.99 7.13
CA ASN A 57 26.64 25.63 7.05
C ASN A 57 25.94 25.26 8.35
N SER A 58 24.76 24.66 8.24
CA SER A 58 23.94 24.26 9.38
C SER A 58 23.21 22.96 9.11
N VAL A 59 22.85 22.24 10.17
CA VAL A 59 21.92 21.11 10.06
C VAL A 59 20.51 21.66 9.86
N THR A 60 19.75 21.02 8.98
CA THR A 60 18.32 21.26 8.79
C THR A 60 17.54 19.99 9.09
N TYR A 61 16.34 20.14 9.62
CA TYR A 61 15.43 19.03 9.87
C TYR A 61 13.99 19.52 9.85
N GLY A 62 13.06 18.62 9.59
CA GLY A 62 11.65 18.97 9.51
C GLY A 62 10.76 17.75 9.42
N VAL A 63 9.47 18.02 9.54
CA VAL A 63 8.40 17.04 9.33
C VAL A 63 7.47 17.55 8.25
N PHE A 64 6.85 16.65 7.51
CA PHE A 64 5.90 16.99 6.46
C PHE A 64 4.73 16.02 6.45
N GLY A 65 3.59 16.51 6.00
CA GLY A 65 2.41 15.72 5.70
C GLY A 65 1.87 16.16 4.36
N GLY A 66 1.45 15.21 3.53
CA GLY A 66 0.91 15.52 2.23
C GLY A 66 -0.28 14.66 1.86
N TYR A 67 -0.97 15.10 0.82
CA TYR A 67 -2.12 14.43 0.25
C TYR A 67 -1.87 14.21 -1.24
N GLN A 68 -1.91 12.95 -1.67
CA GLN A 68 -1.78 12.55 -3.06
C GLN A 68 -3.12 12.82 -3.76
N ILE A 69 -3.13 13.83 -4.64
CA ILE A 69 -4.34 14.29 -5.35
C ILE A 69 -4.64 13.39 -6.54
N LEU A 70 -3.61 13.03 -7.31
CA LEU A 70 -3.72 12.20 -8.50
C LEU A 70 -2.50 11.31 -8.64
N ASN A 71 -2.67 10.14 -9.23
CA ASN A 71 -1.57 9.30 -9.70
C ASN A 71 -2.03 8.45 -10.89
N GLN A 72 -1.83 8.97 -12.10
CA GLN A 72 -2.30 8.36 -13.35
C GLN A 72 -1.20 8.36 -14.39
N ASN A 73 -1.04 7.27 -15.14
CA ASN A 73 -0.07 7.15 -16.23
C ASN A 73 1.35 7.57 -15.82
N ASN A 74 1.84 7.08 -14.68
CA ASN A 74 3.13 7.40 -14.07
C ASN A 74 3.29 8.86 -13.61
N PHE A 75 2.26 9.70 -13.72
CA PHE A 75 2.29 11.08 -13.26
C PHE A 75 1.48 11.22 -11.97
N GLY A 76 2.13 11.77 -10.94
CA GLY A 76 1.53 12.08 -9.65
C GLY A 76 1.49 13.57 -9.36
N LEU A 77 0.51 14.02 -8.57
CA LEU A 77 0.48 15.34 -7.98
C LEU A 77 0.08 15.22 -6.52
N ALA A 78 0.86 15.84 -5.64
CA ALA A 78 0.52 15.97 -4.23
C ALA A 78 0.54 17.43 -3.76
N ALA A 79 -0.25 17.72 -2.74
CA ALA A 79 -0.08 18.90 -1.91
C ALA A 79 0.66 18.50 -0.63
N GLU A 80 1.73 19.23 -0.27
CA GLU A 80 2.59 18.96 0.89
C GLU A 80 2.59 20.16 1.83
N LEU A 81 2.32 19.91 3.11
CA LEU A 81 2.49 20.83 4.22
C LEU A 81 3.72 20.41 5.03
N GLY A 82 4.68 21.30 5.22
CA GLY A 82 5.91 21.04 5.96
C GLY A 82 6.11 22.00 7.13
N TYR A 83 6.87 21.57 8.13
CA TYR A 83 7.44 22.43 9.16
C TYR A 83 8.92 22.14 9.30
N ASP A 84 9.76 23.13 8.97
CA ASP A 84 11.20 22.96 8.85
C ASP A 84 11.97 23.94 9.72
N PHE A 85 13.07 23.45 10.27
CA PHE A 85 14.20 24.25 10.70
C PHE A 85 15.17 24.41 9.52
N PHE A 86 15.14 25.57 8.86
CA PHE A 86 15.94 25.86 7.66
C PHE A 86 17.43 26.10 7.94
N GLY A 87 17.82 26.20 9.21
CA GLY A 87 19.21 26.30 9.62
C GLY A 87 19.51 27.52 10.49
N LYS A 88 20.75 27.56 10.96
CA LYS A 88 21.32 28.64 11.79
C LYS A 88 22.66 29.09 11.25
N ASN A 89 22.78 30.38 10.98
CA ASN A 89 24.04 31.05 10.67
C ASN A 89 24.59 31.68 11.95
N THR A 90 25.89 31.50 12.22
CA THR A 90 26.57 32.12 13.37
C THR A 90 27.59 33.13 12.89
N PHE A 91 27.54 34.33 13.47
CA PHE A 91 28.48 35.42 13.23
C PHE A 91 29.56 35.38 14.31
N ARG A 92 30.83 35.50 13.90
CA ARG A 92 31.97 35.55 14.81
C ARG A 92 32.71 36.87 14.65
N SER A 93 33.16 37.42 15.79
CA SER A 93 34.03 38.58 15.92
C SER A 93 35.25 38.14 16.72
N GLU A 94 36.48 38.39 16.23
CA GLU A 94 37.72 37.99 16.93
C GLU A 94 37.75 36.53 17.45
N GLY A 95 37.16 35.59 16.70
CA GLY A 95 37.08 34.18 17.10
C GLY A 95 36.03 33.84 18.18
N LYS A 96 35.37 34.84 18.77
CA LYS A 96 34.24 34.68 19.71
C LYS A 96 32.90 34.81 18.98
N LYS A 97 31.86 34.17 19.51
CA LYS A 97 30.51 34.18 18.94
C LYS A 97 29.84 35.52 19.24
N ASP A 98 29.57 36.30 18.20
CA ASP A 98 29.02 37.66 18.32
C ASP A 98 27.52 37.70 18.00
N GLY A 99 26.98 36.69 17.32
CA GLY A 99 25.55 36.63 17.05
C GLY A 99 25.11 35.38 16.32
N TYR A 100 23.79 35.23 16.13
CA TYR A 100 23.26 34.20 15.25
C TYR A 100 21.93 34.59 14.63
N HIS A 101 21.69 34.04 13.44
CA HIS A 101 20.41 34.06 12.74
C HIS A 101 19.90 32.63 12.63
N SER A 102 18.66 32.38 13.04
CA SER A 102 17.99 31.07 12.86
C SER A 102 16.67 31.22 12.15
N ALA A 103 16.39 30.32 11.20
CA ALA A 103 15.17 30.32 10.41
C ALA A 103 14.38 29.01 10.65
N HIS A 104 13.12 29.14 11.03
CA HIS A 104 12.18 28.03 11.13
C HIS A 104 10.83 28.46 10.56
N GLY A 105 10.08 27.56 9.93
CA GLY A 105 8.83 27.95 9.30
C GLY A 105 7.97 26.81 8.82
N ALA A 106 6.71 27.15 8.55
CA ALA A 106 5.77 26.26 7.89
C ALA A 106 5.80 26.50 6.37
N SER A 107 5.68 25.44 5.59
CA SER A 107 5.66 25.47 4.13
C SER A 107 4.42 24.80 3.59
N LEU A 108 3.87 25.34 2.50
CA LEU A 108 2.81 24.71 1.70
C LEU A 108 3.29 24.66 0.25
N ALA A 109 3.34 23.48 -0.34
CA ALA A 109 3.89 23.26 -1.66
C ALA A 109 3.08 22.26 -2.47
N LEU A 110 3.13 22.41 -3.79
CA LEU A 110 2.70 21.40 -4.74
C LEU A 110 3.92 20.58 -5.15
N LYS A 111 3.73 19.26 -5.24
CA LYS A 111 4.75 18.27 -5.57
C LYS A 111 4.27 17.43 -6.76
N PRO A 112 4.50 17.86 -8.01
CA PRO A 112 4.36 16.99 -9.17
C PRO A 112 5.47 15.94 -9.18
N SER A 113 5.11 14.67 -9.42
CA SER A 113 6.03 13.53 -9.48
C SER A 113 5.83 12.72 -10.75
N TYR A 114 6.88 12.05 -11.19
CA TYR A 114 6.85 11.14 -12.33
C TYR A 114 7.61 9.85 -11.99
N GLU A 115 6.95 8.70 -12.14
CA GLU A 115 7.52 7.38 -11.91
C GLU A 115 8.41 7.01 -13.11
N VAL A 116 9.73 6.96 -12.87
CA VAL A 116 10.73 6.68 -13.92
C VAL A 116 11.05 5.19 -13.99
N LEU A 117 11.02 4.51 -12.84
CA LEU A 117 11.17 3.07 -12.70
C LEU A 117 10.18 2.58 -11.65
N PRO A 118 9.81 1.28 -11.63
CA PRO A 118 8.93 0.74 -10.61
C PRO A 118 9.34 1.13 -9.19
N GLY A 119 8.50 1.92 -8.52
CA GLY A 119 8.74 2.41 -7.17
C GLY A 119 9.80 3.52 -7.03
N LEU A 120 10.32 4.08 -8.12
CA LEU A 120 11.23 5.24 -8.14
C LEU A 120 10.57 6.45 -8.81
N ASP A 121 10.22 7.43 -7.99
CA ASP A 121 9.60 8.68 -8.41
C ASP A 121 10.64 9.80 -8.44
N VAL A 122 10.67 10.56 -9.54
CA VAL A 122 11.36 11.86 -9.61
C VAL A 122 10.31 12.94 -9.45
N TYR A 123 10.52 13.91 -8.56
CA TYR A 123 9.55 14.96 -8.30
C TYR A 123 10.17 16.35 -8.29
N GLY A 124 9.35 17.33 -8.69
CA GLY A 124 9.57 18.74 -8.43
C GLY A 124 8.74 19.18 -7.22
N LYS A 125 9.11 20.31 -6.63
CA LYS A 125 8.36 20.94 -5.55
C LYS A 125 8.36 22.45 -5.74
N THR A 126 7.20 23.08 -5.59
CA THR A 126 7.07 24.54 -5.63
C THR A 126 6.02 25.02 -4.66
N GLY A 127 6.30 26.08 -3.92
CA GLY A 127 5.40 26.54 -2.87
C GLY A 127 5.84 27.77 -2.13
N VAL A 128 5.16 28.05 -1.03
CA VAL A 128 5.44 29.20 -0.16
C VAL A 128 5.78 28.73 1.25
N ALA A 129 6.79 29.34 1.85
CA ALA A 129 7.13 29.17 3.26
C ALA A 129 6.93 30.46 4.03
N ILE A 130 6.31 30.34 5.19
CA ILE A 130 6.23 31.38 6.21
C ILE A 130 7.38 31.15 7.19
N VAL A 131 8.46 31.90 7.01
CA VAL A 131 9.72 31.75 7.75
C VAL A 131 9.77 32.75 8.89
N ARG A 132 9.84 32.24 10.12
CA ARG A 132 10.13 33.03 11.31
C ARG A 132 11.64 33.06 11.53
N ASN A 133 12.18 34.27 11.44
CA ASN A 133 13.59 34.55 11.63
C ASN A 133 13.81 35.10 13.03
N MET A 134 14.78 34.54 13.73
CA MET A 134 15.26 35.06 15.01
C MET A 134 16.71 35.52 14.84
N TYR A 135 16.98 36.76 15.26
CA TYR A 135 18.30 37.38 15.22
C TYR A 135 18.72 37.74 16.64
N LYS A 136 19.95 37.37 17.02
CA LYS A 136 20.63 37.85 18.22
C LYS A 136 21.96 38.50 17.81
N PHE A 137 22.17 39.74 18.24
CA PHE A 137 23.39 40.51 18.04
C PHE A 137 23.99 40.84 19.41
N GLY A 138 25.29 40.59 19.60
CA GLY A 138 26.02 40.75 20.86
C GLY A 138 26.37 39.42 21.54
N GLY A 139 27.63 39.29 21.95
CA GLY A 139 28.17 38.15 22.71
C GLY A 139 27.71 38.06 24.18
N GLU A 140 27.01 39.09 24.68
CA GLU A 140 26.53 39.20 26.06
C GLU A 140 25.22 38.42 26.28
N SER A 141 24.97 37.94 27.50
CA SER A 141 23.80 37.10 27.82
C SER A 141 22.47 37.83 27.56
N ASP A 142 22.42 39.14 27.84
CA ASP A 142 21.23 39.99 27.78
C ASP A 142 20.99 40.66 26.42
N ALA A 143 21.77 40.30 25.40
CA ALA A 143 21.63 40.94 24.09
C ALA A 143 20.23 40.71 23.48
N PRO A 144 19.58 41.77 22.95
CA PRO A 144 18.18 41.74 22.52
C PRO A 144 17.95 40.76 21.36
N LYS A 145 16.80 40.08 21.41
CA LYS A 145 16.36 39.12 20.38
C LYS A 145 15.30 39.75 19.50
N TYR A 146 15.52 39.73 18.19
CA TYR A 146 14.57 40.26 17.21
C TYR A 146 13.94 39.14 16.41
N ASN A 147 12.60 39.16 16.31
CA ASN A 147 11.82 38.16 15.59
C ASN A 147 11.09 38.81 14.42
N LYS A 148 11.18 38.22 13.23
CA LYS A 148 10.40 38.67 12.06
C LYS A 148 9.98 37.50 11.18
N THR A 149 8.70 37.50 10.78
CA THR A 149 8.14 36.52 9.86
C THR A 149 8.16 37.04 8.43
N LYS A 150 8.46 36.18 7.47
CA LYS A 150 8.50 36.50 6.03
C LYS A 150 7.99 35.34 5.19
N ALA A 151 7.17 35.65 4.18
CA ALA A 151 6.81 34.70 3.14
C ALA A 151 7.93 34.60 2.10
N SER A 152 8.33 33.38 1.77
CA SER A 152 9.45 33.06 0.87
C SER A 152 9.02 31.99 -0.13
N LEU A 153 9.51 32.06 -1.37
CA LEU A 153 9.29 31.02 -2.36
C LEU A 153 10.17 29.80 -2.03
N ILE A 154 9.59 28.61 -2.15
CA ILE A 154 10.30 27.34 -2.11
C ILE A 154 10.28 26.73 -3.51
N LEU A 155 11.45 26.33 -3.98
CA LEU A 155 11.60 25.41 -5.09
C LEU A 155 12.39 24.19 -4.61
N GLY A 156 12.04 23.01 -5.10
CA GLY A 156 12.77 21.79 -4.77
C GLY A 156 12.69 20.77 -5.90
N ALA A 157 13.64 19.84 -5.87
CA ALA A 157 13.67 18.69 -6.75
C ALA A 157 14.25 17.52 -5.97
N GLY A 158 13.74 16.33 -6.23
CA GLY A 158 14.22 15.15 -5.51
C GLY A 158 13.75 13.85 -6.12
N VAL A 159 14.20 12.79 -5.47
CA VAL A 159 13.85 11.41 -5.80
C VAL A 159 13.25 10.73 -4.58
N GLU A 160 12.27 9.86 -4.80
CA GLU A 160 11.60 9.09 -3.78
C GLU A 160 11.56 7.62 -4.23
N TYR A 161 12.04 6.72 -3.38
CA TYR A 161 12.12 5.29 -3.66
C TYR A 161 11.28 4.51 -2.64
N ALA A 162 10.28 3.78 -3.11
CA ALA A 162 9.42 2.92 -2.29
C ALA A 162 10.19 1.67 -1.84
N ILE A 163 10.55 1.64 -0.55
CA ILE A 163 11.16 0.48 0.11
C ILE A 163 10.09 -0.58 0.36
N LEU A 164 8.93 -0.13 0.86
CA LEU A 164 7.70 -0.89 1.05
C LEU A 164 6.55 -0.12 0.39
N PRO A 165 5.40 -0.75 0.10
CA PRO A 165 4.22 -0.05 -0.40
C PRO A 165 3.84 1.17 0.46
N GLU A 166 3.98 1.04 1.78
CA GLU A 166 3.70 2.09 2.75
C GLU A 166 4.91 2.95 3.14
N LEU A 167 6.15 2.59 2.77
CA LEU A 167 7.35 3.31 3.23
C LEU A 167 8.30 3.64 2.08
N ALA A 168 8.60 4.92 1.89
CA ALA A 168 9.55 5.39 0.89
C ALA A 168 10.70 6.20 1.50
N ALA A 169 11.89 6.05 0.91
CA ALA A 169 13.04 6.90 1.17
C ALA A 169 13.07 8.07 0.20
N ARG A 170 13.36 9.27 0.70
CA ARG A 170 13.35 10.51 -0.06
C ARG A 170 14.70 11.20 0.02
N LEU A 171 15.20 11.65 -1.11
CA LEU A 171 16.33 12.57 -1.20
C LEU A 171 15.87 13.84 -1.91
N GLU A 172 16.07 14.99 -1.29
CA GLU A 172 15.53 16.27 -1.76
C GLU A 172 16.59 17.37 -1.72
N TYR A 173 16.72 18.10 -2.81
CA TYR A 173 17.31 19.42 -2.83
C TYR A 173 16.21 20.49 -2.75
N GLN A 174 16.38 21.46 -1.87
CA GLN A 174 15.44 22.56 -1.68
C GLN A 174 16.17 23.90 -1.67
N TRP A 175 15.58 24.87 -2.36
CA TRP A 175 15.97 26.27 -2.36
C TRP A 175 14.84 27.13 -1.80
N LEU A 176 15.20 28.01 -0.87
CA LEU A 176 14.31 28.96 -0.22
C LEU A 176 14.81 30.38 -0.52
N SER A 177 14.00 31.14 -1.23
CA SER A 177 14.37 32.49 -1.69
C SER A 177 14.30 33.50 -0.54
N LYS A 178 15.35 34.33 -0.36
CA LYS A 178 15.33 35.54 0.47
C LYS A 178 14.73 35.30 1.86
N ALA A 179 15.21 34.32 2.61
CA ALA A 179 14.63 33.90 3.89
C ALA A 179 14.68 34.97 5.01
N GLY A 180 15.55 35.98 4.92
CA GLY A 180 15.70 37.04 5.94
C GLY A 180 15.02 38.37 5.61
N ASN A 181 15.00 39.31 6.57
CA ASN A 181 14.63 40.73 6.38
C ASN A 181 15.15 41.53 7.58
N LEU A 182 16.48 41.66 7.65
CA LEU A 182 17.16 42.24 8.81
C LEU A 182 16.94 43.75 8.96
N ASP A 183 16.88 44.50 7.85
CA ASP A 183 16.58 45.94 7.81
C ASP A 183 15.37 46.32 8.67
N LYS A 184 14.25 45.63 8.45
CA LYS A 184 12.99 45.91 9.15
C LYS A 184 12.97 45.45 10.60
N ALA A 185 13.90 44.57 11.00
CA ALA A 185 14.02 44.12 12.38
C ALA A 185 14.83 45.13 13.22
N LEU A 186 15.89 45.71 12.63
CA LEU A 186 16.73 46.73 13.28
C LEU A 186 16.04 48.10 13.34
N ASN A 187 15.38 48.55 12.27
CA ASN A 187 14.65 49.83 12.27
C ASN A 187 13.46 49.89 13.27
N LYS A 188 13.01 48.74 13.78
CA LYS A 188 11.98 48.67 14.84
C LYS A 188 12.59 48.77 16.25
N ALA A 189 13.88 48.51 16.37
CA ALA A 189 14.58 48.36 17.64
C ALA A 189 15.34 49.62 18.06
N ASP A 190 15.93 50.30 17.08
CA ASP A 190 16.72 51.49 17.30
C ASP A 190 16.36 52.46 16.17
N SER A 191 15.94 53.68 16.51
CA SER A 191 15.33 54.65 15.57
C SER A 191 16.36 55.29 14.62
N LEU A 192 17.31 54.50 14.16
CA LEU A 192 18.42 54.84 13.30
C LEU A 192 18.21 54.13 11.95
N ASP A 193 18.28 54.90 10.86
CA ASP A 193 18.07 54.41 9.49
C ASP A 193 19.27 53.54 9.08
N HIS A 194 19.13 52.23 9.26
CA HIS A 194 20.17 51.27 8.97
C HIS A 194 19.91 50.55 7.64
N ASN A 195 20.83 50.70 6.69
CA ASN A 195 20.74 50.14 5.33
C ASN A 195 21.41 48.74 5.25
N TYR A 196 20.98 47.80 6.10
CA TYR A 196 21.49 46.42 6.21
C TYR A 196 20.63 45.37 5.47
N ASN A 197 20.76 45.34 4.14
CA ASN A 197 20.00 44.42 3.28
C ASN A 197 20.45 42.94 3.41
N TYR A 198 20.10 42.27 4.52
CA TYR A 198 20.33 40.84 4.75
C TYR A 198 19.06 40.03 4.46
N ASN A 199 19.06 39.43 3.26
CA ASN A 199 18.00 38.57 2.74
C ASN A 199 18.64 37.29 2.15
N PRO A 200 19.22 36.39 2.97
CA PRO A 200 19.96 35.24 2.46
C PRO A 200 19.05 34.25 1.73
N ASP A 201 19.58 33.64 0.69
CA ASP A 201 19.00 32.45 0.08
C ASP A 201 19.51 31.21 0.83
N ILE A 202 18.60 30.27 1.11
CA ILE A 202 18.94 29.03 1.82
C ILE A 202 18.82 27.87 0.84
N HIS A 203 19.90 27.12 0.69
CA HIS A 203 19.93 25.88 -0.06
C HIS A 203 20.08 24.73 0.92
N SER A 204 19.32 23.66 0.76
CA SER A 204 19.43 22.48 1.60
C SER A 204 19.34 21.18 0.81
N VAL A 205 20.09 20.19 1.27
CA VAL A 205 20.00 18.80 0.83
C VAL A 205 19.53 17.99 2.01
N THR A 206 18.42 17.27 1.85
CA THR A 206 17.80 16.49 2.92
C THR A 206 17.52 15.07 2.49
N ALA A 207 17.75 14.13 3.40
CA ALA A 207 17.32 12.75 3.30
C ALA A 207 16.18 12.54 4.32
N GLY A 208 15.18 11.76 3.93
CA GLY A 208 14.01 11.53 4.75
C GLY A 208 13.31 10.22 4.47
N LEU A 209 12.33 9.91 5.32
CA LEU A 209 11.40 8.81 5.13
C LEU A 209 9.99 9.36 5.06
N SER A 210 9.17 8.79 4.18
CA SER A 210 7.74 9.07 4.07
C SER A 210 6.94 7.79 4.20
N TYR A 211 5.97 7.81 5.11
CA TYR A 211 5.00 6.76 5.32
C TYR A 211 3.67 7.12 4.64
N ARG A 212 3.19 6.25 3.74
CA ARG A 212 1.96 6.39 2.97
C ARG A 212 0.85 5.60 3.66
N PHE A 213 -0.18 6.29 4.14
CA PHE A 213 -1.29 5.66 4.84
C PHE A 213 -2.20 4.93 3.84
N GLY A 214 -2.62 3.71 4.19
CA GLY A 214 -3.58 2.93 3.39
C GLY A 214 -2.95 2.06 2.29
N GLN A 215 -1.63 2.11 2.08
CA GLN A 215 -0.96 1.35 1.00
C GLN A 215 -0.40 -0.03 1.43
N GLY A 216 -0.52 -0.40 2.71
CA GLY A 216 0.04 -1.64 3.26
C GLY A 216 -0.96 -2.80 3.46
N ALA A 217 -2.24 -2.60 3.19
CA ALA A 217 -3.21 -3.69 3.21
C ALA A 217 -3.30 -4.29 1.81
N ALA A 218 -2.46 -5.29 1.52
CA ALA A 218 -2.86 -6.26 0.51
C ALA A 218 -4.26 -6.75 0.92
N PRO A 219 -5.29 -6.67 0.05
CA PRO A 219 -6.52 -7.36 0.35
C PRO A 219 -6.12 -8.81 0.64
N VAL A 220 -6.47 -9.31 1.81
CA VAL A 220 -6.41 -10.75 2.09
C VAL A 220 -7.18 -11.40 0.95
N ALA A 221 -6.46 -11.91 -0.05
CA ALA A 221 -7.04 -12.54 -1.20
C ALA A 221 -7.84 -13.70 -0.62
N ALA A 222 -9.16 -13.63 -0.75
CA ALA A 222 -10.02 -14.71 -0.30
C ALA A 222 -9.51 -16.00 -0.96
N GLU A 223 -9.17 -17.00 -0.14
CA GLU A 223 -8.70 -18.28 -0.65
C GLU A 223 -9.85 -18.88 -1.48
N VAL A 224 -9.64 -18.98 -2.80
CA VAL A 224 -10.61 -19.56 -3.72
C VAL A 224 -10.64 -21.06 -3.45
N VAL A 225 -11.73 -21.52 -2.83
CA VAL A 225 -11.97 -22.92 -2.54
C VAL A 225 -12.53 -23.55 -3.80
N ASN A 226 -11.78 -24.47 -4.41
CA ASN A 226 -12.26 -25.36 -5.47
C ASN A 226 -12.22 -26.81 -4.95
N LYS A 227 -13.35 -27.33 -4.46
CA LYS A 227 -13.47 -28.72 -4.00
C LYS A 227 -14.38 -29.51 -4.93
N THR A 228 -13.98 -30.73 -5.30
CA THR A 228 -14.80 -31.67 -6.08
C THR A 228 -15.02 -32.93 -5.27
N PHE A 229 -16.28 -33.27 -5.01
CA PHE A 229 -16.69 -34.49 -4.34
C PHE A 229 -17.26 -35.46 -5.39
N THR A 230 -16.73 -36.69 -5.44
CA THR A 230 -17.23 -37.71 -6.38
C THR A 230 -18.03 -38.76 -5.62
N LEU A 231 -19.29 -38.95 -6.02
CA LEU A 231 -20.20 -39.95 -5.47
C LEU A 231 -20.42 -41.07 -6.49
N ASN A 232 -20.20 -42.32 -6.09
CA ASN A 232 -20.47 -43.46 -6.95
C ASN A 232 -21.98 -43.75 -7.00
N THR A 233 -22.54 -43.76 -8.21
CA THR A 233 -23.99 -43.92 -8.45
C THR A 233 -24.52 -45.25 -7.94
N ASP A 234 -23.74 -46.33 -7.97
CA ASP A 234 -24.19 -47.66 -7.52
C ASP A 234 -24.45 -47.69 -6.00
N VAL A 235 -23.73 -46.83 -5.27
CA VAL A 235 -23.92 -46.61 -3.84
C VAL A 235 -25.04 -45.59 -3.63
N THR A 236 -25.10 -44.53 -4.45
CA THR A 236 -26.06 -43.44 -4.33
C THR A 236 -27.52 -43.81 -4.66
N PHE A 237 -27.72 -44.65 -5.67
CA PHE A 237 -29.03 -44.97 -6.24
C PHE A 237 -29.23 -46.48 -6.41
N ALA A 238 -30.48 -46.93 -6.42
CA ALA A 238 -30.79 -48.28 -6.91
C ALA A 238 -30.66 -48.35 -8.45
N PHE A 239 -30.38 -49.55 -8.99
CA PHE A 239 -30.21 -49.75 -10.44
C PHE A 239 -31.42 -49.20 -11.23
N GLY A 240 -31.13 -48.37 -12.24
CA GLY A 240 -32.15 -47.73 -13.08
C GLY A 240 -33.02 -46.67 -12.39
N LYS A 241 -32.82 -46.38 -11.10
CA LYS A 241 -33.55 -45.37 -10.35
C LYS A 241 -32.71 -44.10 -10.13
N SER A 242 -33.42 -43.02 -9.81
CA SER A 242 -32.86 -41.75 -9.35
C SER A 242 -33.24 -41.44 -7.90
N THR A 243 -33.88 -42.35 -7.17
CA THR A 243 -34.21 -42.16 -5.75
C THR A 243 -32.99 -42.47 -4.88
N LEU A 244 -32.65 -41.56 -3.96
CA LEU A 244 -31.52 -41.70 -3.04
C LEU A 244 -31.74 -42.85 -2.05
N LYS A 245 -30.70 -43.63 -1.78
CA LYS A 245 -30.71 -44.59 -0.66
C LYS A 245 -30.49 -43.86 0.68
N PRO A 246 -31.04 -44.35 1.80
CA PRO A 246 -30.86 -43.73 3.12
C PRO A 246 -29.40 -43.55 3.51
N GLU A 247 -28.56 -44.55 3.21
CA GLU A 247 -27.11 -44.61 3.51
C GLU A 247 -26.30 -43.43 2.94
N VAL A 248 -26.82 -42.77 1.91
CA VAL A 248 -26.12 -41.72 1.14
C VAL A 248 -26.38 -40.34 1.73
N SER A 249 -27.42 -40.21 2.54
CA SER A 249 -27.79 -38.97 3.22
C SER A 249 -26.64 -38.45 4.08
N THR A 250 -25.94 -39.33 4.80
CA THR A 250 -24.80 -38.95 5.64
C THR A 250 -23.62 -38.39 4.83
N ALA A 251 -23.35 -38.95 3.65
CA ALA A 251 -22.29 -38.45 2.77
C ALA A 251 -22.67 -37.07 2.17
N LEU A 252 -23.93 -36.90 1.77
CA LEU A 252 -24.45 -35.62 1.29
C LEU A 252 -24.49 -34.55 2.39
N ASP A 253 -24.77 -34.94 3.64
CA ASP A 253 -24.71 -34.05 4.81
C ASP A 253 -23.29 -33.57 5.10
N GLY A 254 -22.28 -34.43 4.93
CA GLY A 254 -20.87 -34.03 5.01
C GLY A 254 -20.48 -33.02 3.93
N ILE A 255 -20.94 -33.23 2.69
CA ILE A 255 -20.73 -32.28 1.57
C ILE A 255 -21.43 -30.95 1.86
N TYR A 256 -22.64 -30.97 2.43
CA TYR A 256 -23.32 -29.75 2.87
C TYR A 256 -22.51 -28.99 3.93
N GLY A 257 -21.94 -29.70 4.91
CA GLY A 257 -21.07 -29.09 5.93
C GLY A 257 -19.89 -28.33 5.34
N GLU A 258 -19.29 -28.87 4.27
CA GLU A 258 -18.20 -28.22 3.53
C GLU A 258 -18.68 -27.01 2.71
N ILE A 259 -19.85 -27.10 2.07
CA ILE A 259 -20.46 -25.98 1.33
C ILE A 259 -20.80 -24.83 2.28
N ALA A 260 -21.27 -25.13 3.49
CA ALA A 260 -21.64 -24.12 4.49
C ALA A 260 -20.45 -23.29 5.01
N GLN A 261 -19.21 -23.77 4.84
CA GLN A 261 -17.99 -23.03 5.20
C GLN A 261 -17.49 -22.10 4.09
N VAL A 262 -18.15 -22.10 2.93
CA VAL A 262 -17.78 -21.29 1.76
C VAL A 262 -18.74 -20.11 1.65
N ALA A 263 -18.21 -18.90 1.56
CA ALA A 263 -18.99 -17.70 1.28
C ALA A 263 -19.27 -17.58 -0.22
N ASN A 264 -20.54 -17.28 -0.56
CA ASN A 264 -21.06 -17.24 -1.93
C ASN A 264 -20.68 -18.50 -2.74
N PRO A 265 -21.06 -19.71 -2.28
CA PRO A 265 -20.69 -20.92 -2.98
C PRO A 265 -21.41 -20.97 -4.34
N ALA A 266 -20.70 -21.40 -5.37
CA ALA A 266 -21.24 -21.87 -6.64
C ALA A 266 -21.06 -23.39 -6.70
N VAL A 267 -22.17 -24.11 -6.72
CA VAL A 267 -22.22 -25.57 -6.65
C VAL A 267 -22.69 -26.11 -8.00
N ALA A 268 -21.88 -26.93 -8.65
CA ALA A 268 -22.24 -27.64 -9.87
C ALA A 268 -22.35 -29.14 -9.58
N VAL A 269 -23.54 -29.71 -9.83
CA VAL A 269 -23.83 -31.13 -9.68
C VAL A 269 -23.87 -31.77 -11.05
N ASN A 270 -22.83 -32.53 -11.39
CA ASN A 270 -22.63 -33.14 -12.69
C ASN A 270 -22.92 -34.64 -12.62
N GLY A 271 -23.94 -35.10 -13.32
CA GLY A 271 -24.32 -36.52 -13.38
C GLY A 271 -23.71 -37.22 -14.60
N TYR A 272 -23.16 -38.41 -14.40
CA TYR A 272 -22.59 -39.26 -15.45
C TYR A 272 -23.18 -40.68 -15.40
N ALA A 273 -23.28 -41.30 -16.57
CA ALA A 273 -23.70 -42.66 -16.78
C ALA A 273 -22.61 -43.41 -17.55
N ASP A 274 -22.63 -44.75 -17.50
CA ASP A 274 -21.76 -45.55 -18.35
C ASP A 274 -22.30 -45.56 -19.80
N ARG A 275 -21.47 -46.06 -20.72
CA ARG A 275 -21.82 -46.25 -22.13
C ARG A 275 -22.74 -47.45 -22.40
N ILE A 276 -23.34 -48.05 -21.37
CA ILE A 276 -24.24 -49.21 -21.55
C ILE A 276 -25.66 -48.69 -21.69
N GLY A 277 -26.19 -48.68 -22.91
CA GLY A 277 -27.59 -48.33 -23.16
C GLY A 277 -27.75 -47.47 -24.40
N LYS A 278 -28.80 -46.64 -24.39
CA LYS A 278 -29.01 -45.60 -25.40
C LYS A 278 -28.58 -44.26 -24.83
N ASP A 279 -27.84 -43.48 -25.59
CA ASP A 279 -27.25 -42.20 -25.16
C ASP A 279 -28.33 -41.25 -24.63
N ALA A 280 -29.45 -41.12 -25.34
CA ALA A 280 -30.58 -40.28 -24.92
C ALA A 280 -31.23 -40.74 -23.60
N ALA A 281 -31.21 -42.05 -23.31
CA ALA A 281 -31.70 -42.58 -22.05
C ALA A 281 -30.69 -42.33 -20.91
N ASN A 282 -29.40 -42.49 -21.19
CA ASN A 282 -28.31 -42.22 -20.27
C ASN A 282 -28.25 -40.73 -19.89
N LEU A 283 -28.42 -39.83 -20.86
CA LEU A 283 -28.51 -38.40 -20.63
C LEU A 283 -29.66 -38.04 -19.69
N LYS A 284 -30.89 -38.51 -19.99
CA LYS A 284 -32.06 -38.29 -19.12
C LYS A 284 -31.91 -38.90 -17.72
N LEU A 285 -31.23 -40.04 -17.60
CA LEU A 285 -30.99 -40.68 -16.30
C LEU A 285 -29.97 -39.89 -15.48
N SER A 286 -28.87 -39.48 -16.11
CA SER A 286 -27.82 -38.68 -15.47
C SER A 286 -28.34 -37.31 -15.00
N GLN A 287 -29.18 -36.65 -15.81
CA GLN A 287 -29.83 -35.38 -15.46
C GLN A 287 -30.71 -35.55 -14.22
N ARG A 288 -31.62 -36.53 -14.21
CA ARG A 288 -32.52 -36.77 -13.06
C ARG A 288 -31.76 -37.11 -11.78
N ARG A 289 -30.62 -37.79 -11.89
CA ARG A 289 -29.76 -38.11 -10.73
C ARG A 289 -29.06 -36.85 -10.19
N ALA A 290 -28.51 -36.01 -11.07
CA ALA A 290 -27.95 -34.73 -10.70
C ALA A 290 -28.99 -33.83 -10.02
N GLU A 291 -30.19 -33.73 -10.59
CA GLU A 291 -31.31 -32.99 -10.01
C GLU A 291 -31.71 -33.52 -8.64
N THR A 292 -31.73 -34.85 -8.45
CA THR A 292 -32.07 -35.42 -7.14
C THR A 292 -31.04 -35.03 -6.07
N VAL A 293 -29.75 -35.08 -6.40
CA VAL A 293 -28.67 -34.65 -5.48
C VAL A 293 -28.76 -33.15 -5.22
N ALA A 294 -28.98 -32.34 -6.25
CA ALA A 294 -29.13 -30.89 -6.10
C ALA A 294 -30.34 -30.54 -5.22
N ASN A 295 -31.50 -31.15 -5.46
CA ASN A 295 -32.70 -30.94 -4.65
C ASN A 295 -32.49 -31.35 -3.19
N TYR A 296 -31.72 -32.41 -2.94
CA TYR A 296 -31.35 -32.80 -1.59
C TYR A 296 -30.50 -31.71 -0.90
N LEU A 297 -29.45 -31.20 -1.56
CA LEU A 297 -28.61 -30.13 -1.03
C LEU A 297 -29.40 -28.83 -0.80
N VAL A 298 -30.34 -28.50 -1.70
CA VAL A 298 -31.26 -27.36 -1.51
C VAL A 298 -32.14 -27.57 -0.27
N SER A 299 -32.69 -28.78 -0.08
CA SER A 299 -33.51 -29.09 1.10
C SER A 299 -32.75 -28.98 2.42
N LYS A 300 -31.41 -29.08 2.39
CA LYS A 300 -30.53 -28.92 3.55
C LYS A 300 -30.15 -27.47 3.85
N GLY A 301 -30.33 -26.56 2.88
CA GLY A 301 -30.09 -25.13 3.06
C GLY A 301 -29.20 -24.47 2.01
N VAL A 302 -28.73 -25.19 0.99
CA VAL A 302 -28.00 -24.56 -0.14
C VAL A 302 -28.98 -23.70 -0.94
N ASN A 303 -28.60 -22.44 -1.22
CA ASN A 303 -29.43 -21.54 -2.02
C ASN A 303 -29.66 -22.13 -3.42
N SER A 304 -30.91 -22.19 -3.88
CA SER A 304 -31.26 -22.72 -5.21
C SER A 304 -30.58 -21.97 -6.36
N ASN A 305 -30.27 -20.68 -6.17
CA ASN A 305 -29.55 -19.87 -7.17
C ASN A 305 -28.05 -20.14 -7.19
N ALA A 306 -27.53 -20.77 -6.14
CA ALA A 306 -26.12 -21.11 -6.00
C ALA A 306 -25.81 -22.51 -6.55
N ILE A 307 -26.81 -23.30 -6.92
CA ILE A 307 -26.65 -24.69 -7.34
C ILE A 307 -27.19 -24.94 -8.75
N THR A 308 -26.43 -25.68 -9.54
CA THR A 308 -26.81 -26.10 -10.90
C THR A 308 -26.69 -27.60 -11.02
N ALA A 309 -27.62 -28.23 -11.75
CA ALA A 309 -27.64 -29.67 -11.99
C ALA A 309 -27.57 -29.94 -13.49
N THR A 310 -26.58 -30.71 -13.92
CA THR A 310 -26.36 -31.03 -15.34
C THR A 310 -26.02 -32.50 -15.52
N GLY A 311 -26.77 -33.18 -16.38
CA GLY A 311 -26.51 -34.54 -16.82
C GLY A 311 -25.67 -34.55 -18.09
N TYR A 312 -24.58 -35.28 -18.07
CA TYR A 312 -23.66 -35.44 -19.21
C TYR A 312 -23.83 -36.77 -19.94
N GLY A 313 -24.70 -37.65 -19.46
CA GLY A 313 -24.85 -39.00 -20.01
C GLY A 313 -23.53 -39.75 -19.93
N GLU A 314 -23.09 -40.31 -21.05
CA GLU A 314 -21.84 -41.08 -21.16
C GLU A 314 -20.61 -40.24 -21.52
N ALA A 315 -20.74 -38.91 -21.58
CA ALA A 315 -19.61 -38.03 -21.88
C ALA A 315 -18.58 -38.04 -20.74
N ASN A 316 -17.31 -37.78 -21.08
CA ASN A 316 -16.17 -37.76 -20.16
C ASN A 316 -16.04 -39.05 -19.31
N PRO A 317 -15.87 -40.22 -19.95
CA PRO A 317 -15.64 -41.48 -19.25
C PRO A 317 -14.28 -41.46 -18.53
N VAL A 318 -14.28 -41.86 -17.26
CA VAL A 318 -13.06 -42.00 -16.45
C VAL A 318 -12.31 -43.28 -16.83
N THR A 319 -13.04 -44.31 -17.27
CA THR A 319 -12.43 -45.58 -17.68
C THR A 319 -11.68 -45.51 -19.01
N GLY A 320 -11.95 -44.51 -19.85
CA GLY A 320 -11.32 -44.36 -21.18
C GLY A 320 -11.40 -45.65 -21.99
N ALA A 321 -10.26 -46.09 -22.53
CA ALA A 321 -10.14 -47.33 -23.30
C ALA A 321 -9.93 -48.61 -22.45
N THR A 322 -9.82 -48.48 -21.12
CA THR A 322 -9.42 -49.58 -20.21
C THR A 322 -10.41 -50.76 -20.26
N CYS A 323 -11.69 -50.48 -20.48
CA CYS A 323 -12.74 -51.50 -20.49
C CYS A 323 -13.09 -52.03 -21.90
N ASP A 324 -12.39 -51.60 -22.96
CA ASP A 324 -12.73 -51.97 -24.35
C ASP A 324 -12.51 -53.46 -24.66
N ALA A 325 -11.47 -54.05 -24.05
CA ALA A 325 -11.12 -55.46 -24.24
C ALA A 325 -11.93 -56.42 -23.36
N VAL A 326 -12.76 -55.91 -22.45
CA VAL A 326 -13.51 -56.73 -21.47
C VAL A 326 -14.68 -57.43 -22.16
N LYS A 327 -14.58 -58.76 -22.27
CA LYS A 327 -15.62 -59.60 -22.87
C LYS A 327 -16.64 -60.03 -21.81
N GLY A 328 -17.92 -60.00 -22.19
CA GLY A 328 -19.04 -60.45 -21.36
C GLY A 328 -19.73 -59.31 -20.60
N ARG A 329 -21.06 -59.23 -20.73
CA ARG A 329 -21.88 -58.12 -20.22
C ARG A 329 -21.67 -57.86 -18.72
N LYS A 330 -21.61 -58.92 -17.91
CA LYS A 330 -21.44 -58.81 -16.44
C LYS A 330 -20.08 -58.21 -16.06
N ALA A 331 -19.01 -58.64 -16.73
CA ALA A 331 -17.66 -58.12 -16.48
C ALA A 331 -17.52 -56.67 -16.96
N LEU A 332 -18.14 -56.32 -18.09
CA LEU A 332 -18.14 -54.95 -18.61
C LEU A 332 -18.88 -53.97 -17.69
N ILE A 333 -20.06 -54.35 -17.16
CA ILE A 333 -20.81 -53.53 -16.19
C ILE A 333 -19.96 -53.24 -14.95
N ALA A 334 -19.21 -54.23 -14.46
CA ALA A 334 -18.32 -54.07 -13.33
C ALA A 334 -17.12 -53.16 -13.66
N CYS A 335 -16.53 -53.32 -14.86
CA CYS A 335 -15.42 -52.47 -15.32
C CYS A 335 -15.82 -51.01 -15.46
N LEU A 336 -17.03 -50.73 -16.00
CA LEU A 336 -17.55 -49.37 -16.22
C LEU A 336 -18.15 -48.72 -14.96
N ALA A 337 -18.07 -49.38 -13.80
CA ALA A 337 -18.58 -48.82 -12.54
C ALA A 337 -18.03 -47.42 -12.19
N PRO A 338 -16.75 -47.07 -12.46
CA PRO A 338 -16.24 -45.72 -12.22
C PRO A 338 -16.92 -44.63 -13.05
N ASP A 339 -17.46 -44.95 -14.23
CA ASP A 339 -18.12 -43.96 -15.09
C ASP A 339 -19.50 -43.56 -14.55
N ARG A 340 -20.15 -44.45 -13.80
CA ARG A 340 -21.43 -44.20 -13.13
C ARG A 340 -21.22 -43.38 -11.86
N ARG A 341 -21.17 -42.05 -11.98
CA ARG A 341 -20.90 -41.15 -10.85
C ARG A 341 -21.70 -39.85 -10.89
N VAL A 342 -21.79 -39.20 -9.74
CA VAL A 342 -22.24 -37.81 -9.61
C VAL A 342 -21.10 -37.02 -8.97
N GLU A 343 -20.68 -35.94 -9.63
CA GLU A 343 -19.67 -35.03 -9.10
C GLU A 343 -20.34 -33.77 -8.56
N VAL A 344 -19.98 -33.36 -7.35
CA VAL A 344 -20.40 -32.09 -6.76
C VAL A 344 -19.17 -31.20 -6.68
N GLN A 345 -19.11 -30.18 -7.54
CA GLN A 345 -18.05 -29.18 -7.56
C GLN A 345 -18.52 -27.96 -6.79
N VAL A 346 -17.71 -27.50 -5.84
CA VAL A 346 -17.96 -26.32 -5.01
C VAL A 346 -16.86 -25.32 -5.27
N GLN A 347 -17.25 -24.14 -5.71
CA GLN A 347 -16.38 -23.00 -5.97
C GLN A 347 -16.81 -21.83 -5.07
N GLY A 348 -15.87 -21.07 -4.52
CA GLY A 348 -16.22 -19.85 -3.77
C GLY A 348 -15.08 -19.38 -2.88
N ASN A 349 -15.39 -18.49 -1.95
CA ASN A 349 -14.38 -17.84 -1.11
C ASN A 349 -14.47 -18.37 0.32
N LYS A 350 -13.37 -18.86 0.89
CA LYS A 350 -13.37 -19.22 2.32
C LYS A 350 -13.40 -17.94 3.15
N GLN A 351 -14.35 -17.80 4.07
CA GLN A 351 -14.23 -16.77 5.10
C GLN A 351 -13.13 -17.20 6.07
N VAL A 352 -12.02 -16.47 6.07
CA VAL A 352 -11.06 -16.53 7.18
C VAL A 352 -11.71 -15.73 8.30
N THR A 353 -12.39 -16.42 9.21
CA THR A 353 -12.82 -15.82 10.47
C THR A 353 -11.55 -15.46 11.24
N MET A 354 -11.29 -14.16 11.40
CA MET A 354 -10.24 -13.66 12.29
C MET A 354 -10.59 -13.92 13.75
#